data_AF-A0A1M7S1W9-F1
#
_entry.id   AF-A0A1M7S1W9-F1
#
_cell.length_a   1.000
_cell.length_b   1.000
_cell.length_c   1.000
_cell.angle_alpha   90.00
_cell.angle_beta   90.00
_cell.angle_gamma   90.00
#
_symmetry.space_group_name_H-M   'P 1'
#
loop_
_entity.id
_entity.type
_entity.pdbx_description
1 polymer ?
#
loop_
_entity_poly.entity_id
_entity_poly.type
_entity_poly.pdbx_seq_one_letter_code
_entity_poly.pdbx_strand_id
1 'polypeptide(L)'
;MPPPPVRRDGRGRDATGMRPPRLSVHRRRAAGAVEHNGRVTAGVHPEPTPGTVKRLYARAFRCARPDCSRPLYKQDNDTGDLVLNSRVAHIHARRRGGARWIEMSVEDNRADANLLLLCIEHSYEIDELPDLYPAELLREWKQAQLDEHEQAQRGWPLTDADAGRVLEASSRAVEHHHAGAVLGAVRAAERLALAARGARRGPAGRAATWRAARAMARGACTAWDQDGNALHAEPSRQETEQHKAALLAALREAVEVLAPLADEAKVELAAVRASRPAVEPWSAWASGAVDDVVAMSATWPGPPELEDDDRLDDALSGLAEATDALAAAWRGDPAAPPPPPEPDRAPPPVPRDPLEDHRALLDRARPYARVDHRRYDAALRAELAAAAERAAGIPPVPSARAVGLSATCRLAAAVAGNADDDELAALTEQDVRRRPLSAAVLLLDEAARVAEKRGRPGPQERAEAALAALWDSIDWSNPGSWDPDDANGQSVLWAGSRITSPEQVKQRLSQALARRSDVVLPLVAACADWEESRDRETWRVLGFRRRYRELPAWFPGQAVVAAAASAPPNAESVVVDAFGETDGDDADSLLAQVLWLVQRSTA
;
A
#
# COMPACT_ATOMS: atom_id res chain seq x y z
N MET A 1 7.22 -52.53 -26.39
CA MET A 1 6.21 -53.05 -27.31
C MET A 1 4.90 -52.29 -27.09
N PRO A 2 4.50 -51.41 -28.01
CA PRO A 2 3.15 -50.83 -28.03
C PRO A 2 2.24 -51.65 -28.96
N PRO A 3 0.92 -51.59 -28.77
CA PRO A 3 -0.02 -51.71 -29.87
C PRO A 3 -0.89 -50.43 -30.05
N PRO A 4 -1.53 -50.28 -31.23
CA PRO A 4 -1.63 -49.00 -31.95
C PRO A 4 -3.09 -48.43 -32.00
N PRO A 5 -3.32 -47.29 -32.67
CA PRO A 5 -4.54 -46.48 -32.57
C PRO A 5 -5.56 -46.79 -33.68
N VAL A 6 -6.82 -46.42 -33.45
CA VAL A 6 -7.88 -46.44 -34.49
C VAL A 6 -8.30 -45.01 -34.86
N ARG A 7 -8.35 -44.83 -36.19
CA ARG A 7 -8.63 -43.65 -37.04
C ARG A 7 -10.04 -43.08 -36.81
N ARG A 8 -10.25 -41.75 -36.85
CA ARG A 8 -10.38 -40.85 -38.03
C ARG A 8 -11.47 -41.25 -39.03
N ASP A 9 -12.58 -40.52 -39.00
CA ASP A 9 -13.35 -39.97 -40.14
C ASP A 9 -14.23 -38.85 -39.56
N GLY A 10 -14.44 -37.67 -40.14
CA GLY A 10 -14.08 -37.16 -41.45
C GLY A 10 -15.24 -36.33 -42.01
N ARG A 11 -15.03 -35.02 -42.15
CA ARG A 11 -15.72 -34.06 -43.07
C ARG A 11 -17.19 -33.76 -42.72
N GLY A 12 -17.72 -32.55 -42.83
CA GLY A 12 -17.28 -31.29 -43.41
C GLY A 12 -18.50 -30.58 -44.04
N ARG A 13 -18.47 -29.23 -44.10
CA ARG A 13 -19.33 -28.31 -44.89
C ARG A 13 -20.75 -28.09 -44.36
N ASP A 14 -21.39 -26.92 -44.50
CA ASP A 14 -21.03 -25.59 -44.98
C ASP A 14 -22.04 -24.59 -44.38
N ALA A 15 -21.50 -23.42 -43.99
CA ALA A 15 -21.98 -22.06 -44.21
C ALA A 15 -23.42 -21.80 -44.71
N THR A 16 -24.21 -21.06 -43.90
CA THR A 16 -25.05 -19.89 -44.27
C THR A 16 -25.62 -19.36 -42.95
N GLY A 17 -25.46 -18.11 -42.50
CA GLY A 17 -25.60 -16.85 -43.22
C GLY A 17 -26.87 -16.16 -42.72
N MET A 18 -26.79 -15.36 -41.64
CA MET A 18 -27.90 -14.47 -41.25
C MET A 18 -27.36 -13.14 -40.73
N ARG A 19 -27.47 -12.13 -41.59
CA ARG A 19 -27.23 -10.70 -41.31
C ARG A 19 -28.43 -10.09 -40.59
N PRO A 20 -28.25 -9.04 -39.78
CA PRO A 20 -29.33 -8.24 -39.23
C PRO A 20 -29.82 -7.21 -40.27
N PRO A 21 -31.07 -6.73 -40.19
CA PRO A 21 -31.59 -5.77 -41.16
C PRO A 21 -31.04 -4.37 -40.89
N ARG A 22 -30.49 -3.77 -41.95
CA ARG A 22 -30.25 -2.33 -42.08
C ARG A 22 -31.57 -1.67 -42.47
N LEU A 23 -31.98 -0.63 -41.73
CA LEU A 23 -32.95 0.34 -42.20
C LEU A 23 -32.26 1.68 -42.49
N SER A 24 -32.77 2.28 -43.56
CA SER A 24 -32.16 3.23 -44.47
C SER A 24 -32.00 4.64 -43.92
N VAL A 25 -30.87 5.25 -44.27
CA VAL A 25 -30.60 6.68 -44.17
C VAL A 25 -31.37 7.41 -45.27
N HIS A 26 -32.36 8.23 -44.88
CA HIS A 26 -32.87 9.30 -45.72
C HIS A 26 -32.55 10.66 -45.07
N ARG A 27 -31.61 11.38 -45.67
CA ARG A 27 -31.40 12.81 -45.44
C ARG A 27 -32.52 13.60 -46.12
N ARG A 28 -33.29 14.36 -45.34
CA ARG A 28 -33.92 15.60 -45.79
C ARG A 28 -33.68 16.68 -44.73
N ARG A 29 -33.10 17.80 -45.16
CA ARG A 29 -33.03 19.06 -44.42
C ARG A 29 -34.41 19.72 -44.41
N ALA A 30 -34.86 20.24 -43.27
CA ALA A 30 -35.41 21.61 -43.10
C ALA A 30 -36.10 21.80 -41.73
N ALA A 31 -35.76 22.92 -41.10
CA ALA A 31 -36.59 23.83 -40.29
C ALA A 31 -37.24 23.37 -38.96
N GLY A 32 -36.71 23.98 -37.90
CA GLY A 32 -37.29 24.36 -36.59
C GLY A 32 -38.70 23.93 -36.17
N ALA A 33 -38.77 23.30 -35.00
CA ALA A 33 -39.70 23.60 -33.91
C ALA A 33 -39.18 22.91 -32.64
N VAL A 34 -39.03 23.66 -31.55
CA VAL A 34 -38.70 23.12 -30.22
C VAL A 34 -40.00 22.65 -29.60
N GLU A 35 -40.22 21.35 -29.52
CA GLU A 35 -41.30 20.74 -28.72
C GLU A 35 -40.70 20.15 -27.44
N HIS A 36 -41.07 20.73 -26.29
CA HIS A 36 -40.82 20.16 -24.97
C HIS A 36 -41.75 18.96 -24.74
N ASN A 37 -41.23 17.74 -24.86
CA ASN A 37 -41.92 16.53 -24.39
C ASN A 37 -41.31 16.03 -23.08
N GLY A 38 -41.98 16.35 -21.97
CA GLY A 38 -41.69 15.78 -20.65
C GLY A 38 -42.08 14.30 -20.57
N ARG A 39 -41.13 13.45 -20.20
CA ARG A 39 -41.39 12.06 -19.77
C ARG A 39 -42.09 12.07 -18.42
N VAL A 40 -43.33 11.60 -18.35
CA VAL A 40 -44.00 11.27 -17.08
C VAL A 40 -43.45 9.92 -16.59
N THR A 41 -42.86 9.91 -15.40
CA THR A 41 -42.40 8.69 -14.72
C THR A 41 -43.62 7.91 -14.21
N ALA A 42 -43.71 6.62 -14.55
CA ALA A 42 -44.81 5.76 -14.13
C ALA A 42 -44.76 5.55 -12.61
N GLY A 43 -45.68 6.18 -11.86
CA GLY A 43 -45.87 5.96 -10.42
C GLY A 43 -46.11 7.21 -9.55
N VAL A 44 -46.03 8.42 -10.11
CA VAL A 44 -46.26 9.68 -9.38
C VAL A 44 -47.22 10.57 -10.16
N HIS A 45 -48.28 11.05 -9.50
CA HIS A 45 -49.18 12.03 -10.11
C HIS A 45 -48.43 13.36 -10.40
N PRO A 46 -48.74 14.05 -11.51
CA PRO A 46 -48.20 15.39 -11.80
C PRO A 46 -48.41 16.39 -10.66
N GLU A 47 -47.58 17.44 -10.63
CA GLU A 47 -47.75 18.56 -9.68
C GLU A 47 -49.09 19.28 -9.88
N PRO A 48 -49.61 19.98 -8.85
CA PRO A 48 -50.71 20.92 -8.99
C PRO A 48 -50.43 21.96 -10.08
N THR A 49 -51.47 22.33 -10.82
CA THR A 49 -51.33 23.36 -11.84
C THR A 49 -51.15 24.74 -11.18
N PRO A 50 -50.43 25.68 -11.82
CA PRO A 50 -50.33 27.05 -11.32
C PRO A 50 -51.69 27.68 -11.03
N GLY A 51 -52.71 27.41 -11.86
CA GLY A 51 -54.08 27.87 -11.64
C GLY A 51 -54.72 27.33 -10.35
N THR A 52 -54.46 26.07 -10.00
CA THR A 52 -54.89 25.50 -8.71
C THR A 52 -54.17 26.16 -7.54
N VAL A 53 -52.85 26.38 -7.64
CA VAL A 53 -52.08 27.03 -6.58
C VAL A 53 -52.54 28.47 -6.33
N LYS A 54 -52.75 29.26 -7.40
CA LYS A 54 -53.31 30.61 -7.28
C LYS A 54 -54.66 30.61 -6.57
N ARG A 55 -55.54 29.65 -6.89
CA ARG A 55 -56.86 29.52 -6.25
C ARG A 55 -56.75 29.21 -4.77
N LEU A 56 -55.84 28.31 -4.37
CA LEU A 56 -55.61 27.99 -2.96
C LEU A 56 -55.14 29.24 -2.19
N TYR A 57 -54.13 29.95 -2.71
CA TYR A 57 -53.58 31.13 -2.04
C TYR A 57 -54.54 32.32 -2.03
N ALA A 58 -55.40 32.46 -3.04
CA ALA A 58 -56.46 33.49 -3.04
C ALA A 58 -57.49 33.28 -1.91
N ARG A 59 -57.61 32.06 -1.37
CA ARG A 59 -58.60 31.66 -0.36
C ARG A 59 -58.02 31.31 1.00
N ALA A 60 -56.79 31.74 1.26
CA ALA A 60 -56.14 31.51 2.53
C ALA A 60 -55.09 32.58 2.78
N PHE A 61 -54.90 32.97 4.04
CA PHE A 61 -53.88 33.95 4.41
C PHE A 61 -52.92 33.47 5.51
N ARG A 62 -53.25 32.39 6.21
CA ARG A 62 -52.42 31.72 7.22
C ARG A 62 -52.53 30.19 7.12
N CYS A 63 -51.69 29.50 7.88
CA CYS A 63 -51.62 28.03 7.94
C CYS A 63 -53.00 27.38 8.22
N ALA A 64 -53.29 26.24 7.60
CA ALA A 64 -54.57 25.55 7.75
C ALA A 64 -54.78 24.87 9.12
N ARG A 65 -53.70 24.60 9.86
CA ARG A 65 -53.81 24.08 11.24
C ARG A 65 -54.56 25.11 12.11
N PRO A 66 -55.72 24.78 12.73
CA PRO A 66 -56.59 25.75 13.39
C PRO A 66 -55.91 26.64 14.44
N ASP A 67 -54.93 26.11 15.16
CA ASP A 67 -54.23 26.84 16.23
C ASP A 67 -52.98 27.60 15.75
N CYS A 68 -52.71 27.61 14.44
CA CYS A 68 -51.51 28.21 13.87
C CYS A 68 -51.81 29.57 13.23
N SER A 69 -51.35 30.65 13.88
CA SER A 69 -51.47 32.01 13.36
C SER A 69 -50.38 32.41 12.35
N ARG A 70 -49.46 31.50 11.98
CA ARG A 70 -48.33 31.83 11.09
C ARG A 70 -48.81 32.17 9.67
N PRO A 71 -48.37 33.30 9.09
CA PRO A 71 -48.80 33.71 7.77
C PRO A 71 -48.15 32.84 6.68
N LEU A 72 -48.81 32.75 5.52
CA LEU A 72 -48.31 31.98 4.37
C LEU A 72 -47.09 32.63 3.71
N TYR A 73 -46.96 33.95 3.84
CA TYR A 73 -45.77 34.74 3.55
C TYR A 73 -45.38 35.50 4.82
N LYS A 74 -44.09 35.49 5.16
CA LYS A 74 -43.55 36.30 6.27
C LYS A 74 -42.75 37.46 5.70
N GLN A 75 -42.70 38.57 6.41
CA GLN A 75 -41.78 39.65 6.07
C GLN A 75 -40.37 39.26 6.55
N ASP A 76 -39.39 39.39 5.67
CA ASP A 76 -37.99 39.27 6.02
C ASP A 76 -37.56 40.49 6.82
N ASN A 77 -36.95 40.27 7.98
CA ASN A 77 -36.64 41.35 8.94
C ASN A 77 -35.52 42.28 8.45
N ASP A 78 -34.66 41.81 7.55
CA ASP A 78 -33.49 42.56 7.08
C ASP A 78 -33.76 43.29 5.77
N THR A 79 -34.57 42.68 4.89
CA THR A 79 -34.88 43.22 3.55
C THR A 79 -36.26 43.87 3.46
N GLY A 80 -37.18 43.53 4.36
CA GLY A 80 -38.58 43.97 4.32
C GLY A 80 -39.42 43.26 3.25
N ASP A 81 -38.83 42.33 2.49
CA ASP A 81 -39.49 41.59 1.42
C ASP A 81 -40.39 40.46 1.95
N LEU A 82 -41.42 40.11 1.18
CA LEU A 82 -42.29 38.96 1.49
C LEU A 82 -41.64 37.65 1.07
N VAL A 83 -41.27 36.83 2.06
CA VAL A 83 -40.68 35.50 1.88
C VAL A 83 -41.74 34.42 2.07
N LEU A 84 -41.73 33.42 1.19
CA LEU A 84 -42.65 32.29 1.27
C LEU A 84 -42.40 31.47 2.55
N ASN A 85 -43.45 31.30 3.36
CA ASN A 85 -43.42 30.55 4.63
C ASN A 85 -44.37 29.34 4.60
N SER A 86 -44.82 28.94 3.42
CA SER A 86 -45.86 27.94 3.25
C SER A 86 -45.58 26.96 2.12
N ARG A 87 -46.28 25.83 2.15
CA ARG A 87 -46.26 24.81 1.12
C ARG A 87 -47.66 24.35 0.76
N VAL A 88 -47.79 23.86 -0.47
CA VAL A 88 -48.97 23.14 -0.93
C VAL A 88 -48.83 21.68 -0.50
N ALA A 89 -49.57 21.30 0.55
CA ALA A 89 -49.57 19.94 1.06
C ALA A 89 -50.70 19.12 0.42
N HIS A 90 -50.46 17.82 0.22
CA HIS A 90 -51.47 16.89 -0.28
C HIS A 90 -52.14 16.17 0.89
N ILE A 91 -53.47 16.12 0.88
CA ILE A 91 -54.24 15.31 1.83
C ILE A 91 -53.98 13.83 1.55
N HIS A 92 -54.07 13.42 0.27
CA HIS A 92 -53.61 12.12 -0.21
C HIS A 92 -52.39 12.30 -1.13
N ALA A 93 -51.27 11.66 -0.78
CA ALA A 93 -49.99 11.83 -1.46
C ALA A 93 -50.02 11.53 -2.98
N ARG A 94 -49.13 12.18 -3.73
CA ARG A 94 -48.96 12.01 -5.19
C ARG A 94 -48.34 10.68 -5.61
N ARG A 95 -47.49 10.11 -4.74
CA ARG A 95 -46.73 8.87 -5.02
C ARG A 95 -47.37 7.70 -4.30
N ARG A 96 -47.40 6.55 -4.96
CA ARG A 96 -47.79 5.29 -4.32
C ARG A 96 -46.90 5.04 -3.10
N GLY A 97 -47.50 4.76 -1.94
CA GLY A 97 -46.79 4.57 -0.67
C GLY A 97 -46.40 5.87 0.06
N GLY A 98 -46.84 7.04 -0.41
CA GLY A 98 -46.73 8.29 0.36
C GLY A 98 -47.77 8.42 1.48
N ALA A 99 -47.66 9.46 2.30
CA ALA A 99 -48.58 9.72 3.41
C ALA A 99 -50.05 9.69 2.97
N ARG A 100 -50.85 8.84 3.64
CA ARG A 100 -52.29 8.65 3.37
C ARG A 100 -52.61 8.31 1.90
N TRP A 101 -51.69 7.71 1.15
CA TRP A 101 -51.92 7.41 -0.26
C TRP A 101 -53.15 6.49 -0.45
N ILE A 102 -54.01 6.87 -1.40
CA ILE A 102 -55.11 6.06 -1.92
C ILE A 102 -55.07 6.09 -3.44
N GLU A 103 -55.66 5.08 -4.09
CA GLU A 103 -55.83 5.10 -5.53
C GLU A 103 -56.87 6.15 -5.93
N MET A 104 -56.46 7.15 -6.71
CA MET A 104 -57.32 8.24 -7.19
C MET A 104 -56.89 8.73 -8.57
N SER A 105 -57.76 9.47 -9.26
CA SER A 105 -57.43 10.02 -10.58
C SER A 105 -56.36 11.12 -10.49
N VAL A 106 -55.64 11.34 -11.60
CA VAL A 106 -54.65 12.43 -11.70
C VAL A 106 -55.28 13.78 -11.43
N GLU A 107 -56.47 14.00 -11.97
CA GLU A 107 -57.26 15.23 -11.82
C GLU A 107 -57.66 15.46 -10.37
N ASP A 108 -58.15 14.43 -9.68
CA ASP A 108 -58.58 14.54 -8.28
C ASP A 108 -57.38 14.75 -7.35
N ASN A 109 -56.25 14.09 -7.61
CA ASN A 109 -55.06 14.20 -6.77
C ASN A 109 -54.51 15.64 -6.74
N ARG A 110 -54.55 16.33 -7.88
CA ARG A 110 -54.09 17.71 -8.05
C ARG A 110 -55.20 18.76 -7.92
N ALA A 111 -56.42 18.34 -7.60
CA ALA A 111 -57.57 19.22 -7.44
C ALA A 111 -57.47 20.00 -6.13
N ASP A 112 -58.15 21.14 -6.06
CA ASP A 112 -58.27 21.94 -4.84
C ASP A 112 -58.62 21.09 -3.63
N ALA A 113 -59.60 20.19 -3.79
CA ALA A 113 -60.16 19.37 -2.72
C ALA A 113 -59.13 18.47 -2.01
N ASN A 114 -58.04 18.08 -2.69
CA ASN A 114 -56.99 17.24 -2.13
C ASN A 114 -55.78 18.06 -1.60
N LEU A 115 -55.86 19.39 -1.61
CA LEU A 115 -54.74 20.27 -1.29
C LEU A 115 -55.11 21.25 -0.18
N LEU A 116 -54.16 21.53 0.71
CA LEU A 116 -54.28 22.56 1.74
C LEU A 116 -52.95 23.31 1.92
N LEU A 117 -53.02 24.53 2.44
CA LEU A 117 -51.84 25.37 2.65
C LEU A 117 -51.39 25.34 4.11
N LEU A 118 -50.17 24.85 4.34
CA LEU A 118 -49.56 24.78 5.67
C LEU A 118 -48.30 25.63 5.71
N CYS A 119 -47.93 26.10 6.90
CA CYS A 119 -46.59 26.64 7.08
C CYS A 119 -45.54 25.53 6.87
N ILE A 120 -44.29 25.91 6.62
CA ILE A 120 -43.18 24.97 6.38
C ILE A 120 -43.13 23.87 7.46
N GLU A 121 -43.24 24.24 8.74
CA GLU A 121 -43.18 23.31 9.87
C GLU A 121 -44.33 22.30 9.87
N HIS A 122 -45.58 22.76 9.82
CA HIS A 122 -46.73 21.86 9.83
C HIS A 122 -46.86 21.04 8.55
N SER A 123 -46.32 21.51 7.42
CA SER A 123 -46.26 20.71 6.20
C SER A 123 -45.38 19.47 6.35
N TYR A 124 -44.36 19.51 7.22
CA TYR A 124 -43.52 18.34 7.53
C TYR A 124 -44.18 17.43 8.56
N GLU A 125 -44.70 18.02 9.65
CA GLU A 125 -45.31 17.30 10.77
C GLU A 125 -46.41 16.32 10.29
N ILE A 126 -47.28 16.76 9.38
CA ILE A 126 -48.39 15.93 8.89
C ILE A 126 -47.94 14.76 8.01
N ASP A 127 -46.78 14.87 7.35
CA ASP A 127 -46.27 13.83 6.45
C ASP A 127 -45.38 12.82 7.19
N GLU A 128 -44.72 13.24 8.26
CA GLU A 128 -43.92 12.38 9.14
C GLU A 128 -44.79 11.50 10.05
N LEU A 129 -45.98 11.98 10.45
CA LEU A 129 -46.87 11.28 11.40
C LEU A 129 -48.27 11.03 10.81
N PRO A 130 -48.38 10.31 9.67
CA PRO A 130 -49.64 10.20 8.93
C PRO A 130 -50.79 9.55 9.71
N ASP A 131 -50.48 8.72 10.71
CA ASP A 131 -51.48 8.08 11.58
C ASP A 131 -52.11 9.07 12.58
N LEU A 132 -51.37 10.09 13.03
CA LEU A 132 -51.88 11.15 13.90
C LEU A 132 -52.64 12.23 13.12
N TYR A 133 -52.35 12.35 11.82
CA TYR A 133 -52.97 13.32 10.93
C TYR A 133 -53.67 12.60 9.77
N PRO A 134 -54.81 11.90 10.02
CA PRO A 134 -55.56 11.20 8.98
C PRO A 134 -56.19 12.18 7.98
N ALA A 135 -56.55 11.67 6.80
CA ALA A 135 -57.09 12.48 5.71
C ALA A 135 -58.34 13.30 6.13
N GLU A 136 -59.18 12.74 6.98
CA GLU A 136 -60.40 13.42 7.46
C GLU A 136 -60.08 14.65 8.32
N LEU A 137 -59.09 14.55 9.20
CA LEU A 137 -58.63 15.69 9.99
C LEU A 137 -58.06 16.81 9.10
N LEU A 138 -57.31 16.47 8.05
CA LEU A 138 -56.78 17.46 7.11
C LEU A 138 -57.88 18.10 6.25
N ARG A 139 -58.97 17.37 5.96
CA ARG A 139 -60.17 17.94 5.33
C ARG A 139 -60.87 18.93 6.26
N GLU A 140 -60.97 18.62 7.55
CA GLU A 140 -61.50 19.55 8.56
C GLU A 140 -60.64 20.82 8.64
N TRP A 141 -59.31 20.69 8.65
CA TRP A 141 -58.40 21.84 8.66
C TRP A 141 -58.52 22.70 7.40
N LYS A 142 -58.64 22.05 6.23
CA LYS A 142 -58.91 22.75 4.98
C LYS A 142 -60.24 23.50 5.04
N GLN A 143 -61.30 22.87 5.55
CA GLN A 143 -62.61 23.54 5.68
C GLN A 143 -62.54 24.74 6.62
N ALA A 144 -61.90 24.59 7.78
CA ALA A 144 -61.69 25.69 8.71
C ALA A 144 -60.91 26.86 8.07
N GLN A 145 -59.89 26.57 7.26
CA GLN A 145 -59.14 27.59 6.51
C GLN A 145 -60.01 28.33 5.48
N LEU A 146 -60.95 27.64 4.83
CA LEU A 146 -61.90 28.24 3.89
C LEU A 146 -62.95 29.10 4.63
N ASP A 147 -63.52 28.60 5.72
CA ASP A 147 -64.49 29.33 6.54
C ASP A 147 -63.87 30.62 7.09
N GLU A 148 -62.59 30.56 7.49
CA GLU A 148 -61.84 31.71 7.94
C GLU A 148 -61.64 32.75 6.83
N HIS A 149 -61.35 32.30 5.60
CA HIS A 149 -61.28 33.18 4.46
C HIS A 149 -62.63 33.82 4.14
N GLU A 150 -63.74 33.09 4.24
CA GLU A 150 -65.08 33.64 4.02
C GLU A 150 -65.42 34.73 5.04
N GLN A 151 -65.03 34.54 6.30
CA GLN A 151 -65.24 35.53 7.37
C GLN A 151 -64.34 36.75 7.23
N ALA A 152 -63.06 36.55 6.92
CA ALA A 152 -62.06 37.62 6.90
C ALA A 152 -61.95 38.32 5.53
N GLN A 153 -62.38 37.67 4.46
CA GLN A 153 -62.20 38.09 3.05
C GLN A 153 -60.74 38.44 2.71
N ARG A 154 -59.79 37.67 3.26
CA ARG A 154 -58.33 37.86 3.07
C ARG A 154 -57.70 36.68 2.34
N GLY A 155 -56.78 36.98 1.42
CA GLY A 155 -56.00 35.98 0.68
C GLY A 155 -54.78 36.60 0.02
N TRP A 156 -53.96 35.76 -0.60
CA TRP A 156 -52.76 36.15 -1.33
C TRP A 156 -52.99 36.06 -2.84
N PRO A 157 -53.15 37.19 -3.56
CA PRO A 157 -53.22 37.17 -5.01
C PRO A 157 -51.83 36.86 -5.58
N LEU A 158 -51.67 35.69 -6.18
CA LEU A 158 -50.39 35.25 -6.75
C LEU A 158 -50.30 35.50 -8.26
N THR A 159 -49.14 35.97 -8.73
CA THR A 159 -48.79 35.95 -10.16
C THR A 159 -48.42 34.54 -10.62
N ASP A 160 -48.30 34.29 -11.94
CA ASP A 160 -47.79 33.01 -12.46
C ASP A 160 -46.38 32.70 -11.97
N ALA A 161 -45.53 33.73 -11.84
CA ALA A 161 -44.18 33.57 -11.31
C ALA A 161 -44.19 33.16 -9.84
N ASP A 162 -45.10 33.74 -9.03
CA ASP A 162 -45.23 33.38 -7.61
C ASP A 162 -45.75 31.95 -7.44
N ALA A 163 -46.75 31.56 -8.23
CA ALA A 163 -47.27 30.20 -8.25
C ALA A 163 -46.19 29.17 -8.65
N GLY A 164 -45.34 29.52 -9.62
CA GLY A 164 -44.16 28.73 -9.98
C GLY A 164 -43.17 28.54 -8.82
N ARG A 165 -42.83 29.61 -8.10
CA ARG A 165 -41.93 29.54 -6.93
C ARG A 165 -42.51 28.70 -5.78
N VAL A 166 -43.81 28.80 -5.55
CA VAL A 166 -44.52 27.99 -4.54
C VAL A 166 -44.47 26.50 -4.90
N LEU A 167 -44.69 26.15 -6.17
CA LEU A 167 -44.60 24.76 -6.65
C LEU A 167 -43.18 24.21 -6.47
N GLU A 168 -42.16 24.96 -6.87
CA GLU A 168 -40.76 24.54 -6.70
C GLU A 168 -40.41 24.32 -5.22
N ALA A 169 -40.77 25.26 -4.34
CA ALA A 169 -40.52 25.16 -2.90
C ALA A 169 -41.28 24.00 -2.22
N SER A 170 -42.47 23.66 -2.74
CA SER A 170 -43.28 22.54 -2.23
C SER A 170 -42.70 21.18 -2.65
N SER A 171 -42.05 21.10 -3.82
CA SER A 171 -41.43 19.86 -4.33
C SER A 171 -40.07 19.52 -3.68
N ARG A 172 -39.16 20.49 -3.50
CA ARG A 172 -37.79 20.28 -2.98
C ARG A 172 -37.70 19.77 -1.54
N ALA A 173 -38.72 20.01 -0.72
CA ALA A 173 -38.72 19.65 0.70
C ALA A 173 -38.70 18.14 0.96
N VAL A 174 -39.29 17.36 0.06
CA VAL A 174 -39.37 15.89 0.17
C VAL A 174 -38.00 15.24 -0.10
N GLU A 175 -37.15 15.86 -0.92
CA GLU A 175 -35.82 15.31 -1.27
C GLU A 175 -34.76 15.54 -0.18
N HIS A 176 -34.84 16.65 0.57
CA HIS A 176 -33.83 16.99 1.59
C HIS A 176 -33.92 16.17 2.89
N HIS A 177 -35.11 15.71 3.31
CA HIS A 177 -35.26 14.92 4.55
C HIS A 177 -34.72 13.50 4.41
N HIS A 178 -34.78 12.92 3.21
CA HIS A 178 -34.27 11.59 2.94
C HIS A 178 -32.74 11.55 2.78
N ALA A 179 -32.06 12.68 2.55
CA ALA A 179 -30.59 12.71 2.46
C ALA A 179 -29.89 12.68 3.84
N GLY A 180 -30.55 13.16 4.90
CA GLY A 180 -29.96 13.30 6.24
C GLY A 180 -29.57 11.98 6.90
N ALA A 181 -30.42 10.95 6.80
CA ALA A 181 -30.19 9.65 7.44
C ALA A 181 -28.94 8.93 6.89
N VAL A 182 -28.74 8.95 5.57
CA VAL A 182 -27.55 8.31 4.96
C VAL A 182 -26.28 9.08 5.27
N LEU A 183 -26.34 10.41 5.34
CA LEU A 183 -25.19 11.21 5.77
C LEU A 183 -24.85 10.97 7.26
N GLY A 184 -25.85 10.70 8.11
CA GLY A 184 -25.67 10.26 9.50
C GLY A 184 -24.91 8.95 9.58
N ALA A 185 -25.36 7.93 8.85
CA ALA A 185 -24.72 6.62 8.81
C ALA A 185 -23.26 6.68 8.29
N VAL A 186 -23.01 7.42 7.20
CA VAL A 186 -21.64 7.59 6.67
C VAL A 186 -20.73 8.28 7.69
N ARG A 187 -21.20 9.34 8.36
CA ARG A 187 -20.41 10.03 9.39
C ARG A 187 -20.12 9.13 10.60
N ALA A 188 -21.09 8.36 11.05
CA ALA A 188 -20.93 7.46 12.18
C ALA A 188 -19.92 6.33 11.85
N ALA A 189 -19.99 5.76 10.65
CA ALA A 189 -19.02 4.77 10.16
C ALA A 189 -17.60 5.34 10.05
N GLU A 190 -17.44 6.57 9.52
CA GLU A 190 -16.14 7.24 9.45
C GLU A 190 -15.54 7.54 10.83
N ARG A 191 -16.38 7.95 11.80
CA ARG A 191 -15.92 8.14 13.19
C ARG A 191 -15.46 6.83 13.81
N LEU A 192 -16.21 5.74 13.61
CA LEU A 192 -15.81 4.42 14.06
C LEU A 192 -14.47 4.01 13.42
N ALA A 193 -14.31 4.21 12.11
CA ALA A 193 -13.09 3.86 11.39
C ALA A 193 -11.87 4.64 11.91
N LEU A 194 -12.01 5.95 12.11
CA LEU A 194 -10.95 6.79 12.69
C LEU A 194 -10.61 6.38 14.12
N ALA A 195 -11.63 6.08 14.93
CA ALA A 195 -11.43 5.61 16.30
C ALA A 195 -10.73 4.25 16.35
N ALA A 196 -11.07 3.32 15.46
CA ALA A 196 -10.46 1.99 15.38
C ALA A 196 -8.96 2.09 15.06
N ARG A 197 -8.59 2.90 14.06
CA ARG A 197 -7.17 3.19 13.74
C ARG A 197 -6.43 3.81 14.93
N GLY A 198 -7.09 4.71 15.66
CA GLY A 198 -6.54 5.32 16.88
C GLY A 198 -6.32 4.32 18.00
N ALA A 199 -7.33 3.49 18.27
CA ALA A 199 -7.35 2.49 19.34
C ALA A 199 -6.31 1.39 19.12
N ARG A 200 -5.99 1.03 17.86
CA ARG A 200 -4.97 0.03 17.50
C ARG A 200 -3.57 0.34 18.03
N ARG A 201 -3.25 1.62 18.27
CA ARG A 201 -1.93 2.06 18.76
C ARG A 201 -1.57 1.50 20.14
N GLY A 202 -2.56 1.30 21.02
CA GLY A 202 -2.35 0.73 22.35
C GLY A 202 -1.83 -0.71 22.29
N PRO A 203 -2.60 -1.64 21.70
CA PRO A 203 -2.14 -3.01 21.43
C PRO A 203 -0.81 -3.07 20.68
N ALA A 204 -0.61 -2.25 19.63
CA ALA A 204 0.64 -2.20 18.88
C ALA A 204 1.85 -1.85 19.75
N GLY A 205 1.70 -0.87 20.66
CA GLY A 205 2.73 -0.52 21.62
C GLY A 205 3.06 -1.67 22.58
N ARG A 206 2.05 -2.41 23.06
CA ARG A 206 2.26 -3.60 23.91
C ARG A 206 2.99 -4.71 23.16
N ALA A 207 2.58 -5.01 21.93
CA ALA A 207 3.25 -5.98 21.07
C ALA A 207 4.71 -5.58 20.80
N ALA A 208 4.99 -4.29 20.54
CA ALA A 208 6.34 -3.79 20.37
C ALA A 208 7.21 -3.96 21.64
N THR A 209 6.66 -3.68 22.84
CA THR A 209 7.42 -3.91 24.08
C THR A 209 7.77 -5.37 24.33
N TRP A 210 6.85 -6.30 23.98
CA TRP A 210 7.15 -7.74 24.03
C TRP A 210 8.26 -8.12 23.05
N ARG A 211 8.18 -7.65 21.80
CA ARG A 211 9.22 -7.91 20.79
C ARG A 211 10.59 -7.42 21.26
N ALA A 212 10.65 -6.22 21.86
CA ALA A 212 11.87 -5.69 22.43
C ALA A 212 12.41 -6.55 23.58
N ALA A 213 11.57 -6.95 24.54
CA ALA A 213 11.95 -7.83 25.65
C ALA A 213 12.50 -9.17 25.16
N ARG A 214 11.80 -9.78 24.19
CA ARG A 214 12.23 -11.04 23.57
C ARG A 214 13.54 -10.87 22.79
N ALA A 215 13.70 -9.81 22.02
CA ALA A 215 14.95 -9.52 21.31
C ALA A 215 16.13 -9.35 22.27
N MET A 216 15.94 -8.65 23.39
CA MET A 216 16.94 -8.53 24.44
C MET A 216 17.31 -9.88 25.05
N ALA A 217 16.32 -10.71 25.41
CA ALA A 217 16.56 -12.05 25.93
C ALA A 217 17.35 -12.92 24.92
N ARG A 218 16.92 -12.94 23.66
CA ARG A 218 17.60 -13.68 22.59
C ARG A 218 19.03 -13.18 22.32
N GLY A 219 19.31 -11.91 22.57
CA GLY A 219 20.64 -11.31 22.45
C GLY A 219 21.53 -11.51 23.69
N ALA A 220 20.96 -11.82 24.86
CA ALA A 220 21.70 -11.93 26.12
C ALA A 220 22.57 -13.20 26.22
N CYS A 221 22.30 -14.22 25.41
CA CYS A 221 23.07 -15.45 25.37
C CYS A 221 23.52 -15.76 23.94
N THR A 222 24.83 -15.97 23.76
CA THR A 222 25.38 -16.55 22.53
C THR A 222 25.76 -17.99 22.83
N ALA A 223 24.83 -18.90 22.58
CA ALA A 223 25.05 -20.34 22.72
C ALA A 223 24.57 -21.05 21.45
N TRP A 224 25.12 -22.24 21.20
CA TRP A 224 24.74 -23.08 20.08
C TRP A 224 24.51 -24.50 20.55
N ASP A 225 23.60 -25.22 19.90
CA ASP A 225 23.41 -26.64 20.15
C ASP A 225 24.56 -27.47 19.53
N GLN A 226 24.51 -28.79 19.72
CA GLN A 226 25.50 -29.72 19.18
C GLN A 226 25.59 -29.67 17.65
N ASP A 227 24.57 -29.16 16.96
CA ASP A 227 24.54 -29.02 15.51
C ASP A 227 24.88 -27.57 15.08
N GLY A 228 25.27 -26.68 15.98
CA GLY A 228 25.61 -25.29 15.67
C GLY A 228 24.41 -24.37 15.42
N ASN A 229 23.17 -24.82 15.67
CA ASN A 229 22.00 -23.94 15.62
C ASN A 229 22.05 -22.96 16.80
N ALA A 230 21.56 -21.73 16.59
CA ALA A 230 21.49 -20.74 17.66
C ALA A 230 20.53 -21.19 18.77
N LEU A 231 21.04 -21.26 19.99
CA LEU A 231 20.22 -21.37 21.18
C LEU A 231 19.85 -19.97 21.62
N HIS A 232 18.54 -19.74 21.70
CA HIS A 232 17.98 -18.47 22.08
C HIS A 232 17.43 -18.57 23.50
N ALA A 233 17.86 -17.67 24.36
CA ALA A 233 17.14 -17.47 25.61
C ALA A 233 15.80 -16.79 25.30
N GLU A 234 14.73 -17.32 25.90
CA GLU A 234 13.41 -16.72 25.87
C GLU A 234 13.14 -16.03 27.22
N PRO A 235 12.31 -14.97 27.25
CA PRO A 235 11.86 -14.37 28.50
C PRO A 235 11.26 -15.41 29.45
N SER A 236 11.35 -15.15 30.76
CA SER A 236 10.80 -16.08 31.76
C SER A 236 9.29 -16.24 31.58
N ARG A 237 8.73 -17.39 31.99
CA ARG A 237 7.27 -17.62 31.93
C ARG A 237 6.48 -16.48 32.60
N GLN A 238 6.98 -15.95 33.72
CA GLN A 238 6.35 -14.84 34.43
C GLN A 238 6.31 -13.57 33.58
N GLU A 239 7.42 -13.21 32.95
CA GLU A 239 7.54 -12.04 32.07
C GLU A 239 6.67 -12.19 30.82
N THR A 240 6.65 -13.39 30.21
CA THR A 240 5.76 -13.70 29.08
C THR A 240 4.29 -13.51 29.43
N GLU A 241 3.85 -14.04 30.58
CA GLU A 241 2.44 -13.88 31.01
C GLU A 241 2.10 -12.41 31.32
N GLN A 242 3.04 -11.63 31.86
CA GLN A 242 2.83 -10.19 32.08
C GLN A 242 2.61 -9.43 30.77
N HIS A 243 3.45 -9.66 29.76
CA HIS A 243 3.28 -9.03 28.44
C HIS A 243 1.98 -9.46 27.75
N LYS A 244 1.63 -10.75 27.83
CA LYS A 244 0.37 -11.27 27.31
C LYS A 244 -0.83 -10.62 27.98
N ALA A 245 -0.82 -10.52 29.32
CA ALA A 245 -1.89 -9.86 30.06
C ALA A 245 -2.03 -8.38 29.68
N ALA A 246 -0.91 -7.68 29.49
CA ALA A 246 -0.90 -6.28 29.08
C ALA A 246 -1.44 -6.06 27.65
N LEU A 247 -1.12 -6.95 26.71
CA LEU A 247 -1.68 -6.92 25.36
C LEU A 247 -3.19 -7.17 25.37
N LEU A 248 -3.64 -8.20 26.10
CA LEU A 248 -5.07 -8.50 26.26
C LEU A 248 -5.84 -7.36 26.93
N ALA A 249 -5.22 -6.66 27.89
CA ALA A 249 -5.82 -5.47 28.50
C ALA A 249 -5.97 -4.33 27.48
N ALA A 250 -4.93 -4.04 26.70
CA ALA A 250 -4.99 -3.00 25.67
C ALA A 250 -6.02 -3.31 24.57
N LEU A 251 -6.20 -4.59 24.20
CA LEU A 251 -7.24 -4.99 23.25
C LEU A 251 -8.65 -4.78 23.81
N ARG A 252 -8.87 -5.09 25.10
CA ARG A 252 -10.15 -4.78 25.77
C ARG A 252 -10.43 -3.29 25.81
N GLU A 253 -9.44 -2.48 26.20
CA GLU A 253 -9.55 -1.02 26.20
C GLU A 253 -9.90 -0.47 24.81
N ALA A 254 -9.29 -1.03 23.75
CA ALA A 254 -9.63 -0.66 22.38
C ALA A 254 -11.09 -0.95 22.05
N VAL A 255 -11.61 -2.13 22.40
CA VAL A 255 -13.02 -2.49 22.18
C VAL A 255 -13.97 -1.61 23.00
N GLU A 256 -13.63 -1.29 24.25
CA GLU A 256 -14.43 -0.40 25.12
C GLU A 256 -14.60 1.00 24.50
N VAL A 257 -13.58 1.51 23.81
CA VAL A 257 -13.65 2.78 23.08
C VAL A 257 -14.54 2.68 21.84
N LEU A 258 -14.53 1.55 21.14
CA LEU A 258 -15.25 1.38 19.88
C LEU A 258 -16.72 1.00 20.04
N ALA A 259 -17.08 0.27 21.11
CA ALA A 259 -18.44 -0.19 21.37
C ALA A 259 -19.50 0.93 21.23
N PRO A 260 -19.39 2.11 21.89
CA PRO A 260 -20.40 3.15 21.74
C PRO A 260 -20.49 3.75 20.32
N LEU A 261 -19.39 3.76 19.57
CA LEU A 261 -19.36 4.27 18.19
C LEU A 261 -19.96 3.25 17.21
N ALA A 262 -19.74 1.96 17.46
CA ALA A 262 -20.35 0.88 16.70
C ALA A 262 -21.87 0.87 16.91
N ASP A 263 -22.32 1.05 18.15
CA ASP A 263 -23.75 1.19 18.47
C ASP A 263 -24.37 2.42 17.78
N GLU A 264 -23.70 3.59 17.81
CA GLU A 264 -24.14 4.79 17.08
C GLU A 264 -24.28 4.51 15.57
N ALA A 265 -23.26 3.91 14.95
CA ALA A 265 -23.29 3.57 13.53
C ALA A 265 -24.45 2.62 13.18
N LYS A 266 -24.72 1.62 14.01
CA LYS A 266 -25.85 0.69 13.81
C LYS A 266 -27.20 1.36 13.98
N VAL A 267 -27.33 2.31 14.91
CA VAL A 267 -28.56 3.11 15.08
C VAL A 267 -28.84 3.94 13.83
N GLU A 268 -27.82 4.62 13.29
CA GLU A 268 -27.96 5.40 12.05
C GLU A 268 -28.30 4.51 10.85
N LEU A 269 -27.67 3.35 10.72
CA LEU A 269 -28.00 2.36 9.67
C LEU A 269 -29.43 1.84 9.79
N ALA A 270 -29.93 1.64 11.00
CA ALA A 270 -31.32 1.27 11.25
C ALA A 270 -32.29 2.39 10.84
N ALA A 271 -31.93 3.66 11.08
CA ALA A 271 -32.72 4.83 10.65
C ALA A 271 -32.78 4.94 9.11
N VAL A 272 -31.66 4.66 8.42
CA VAL A 272 -31.61 4.54 6.96
C VAL A 272 -32.58 3.47 6.47
N ARG A 273 -32.50 2.25 7.00
CA ARG A 273 -33.39 1.15 6.62
C ARG A 273 -34.87 1.48 6.86
N ALA A 274 -35.20 2.10 8.00
CA ALA A 274 -36.57 2.52 8.32
C ALA A 274 -37.09 3.57 7.32
N SER A 275 -36.22 4.48 6.89
CA SER A 275 -36.54 5.55 5.95
C SER A 275 -36.70 5.05 4.50
N ARG A 276 -36.00 3.97 4.10
CA ARG A 276 -36.17 3.30 2.80
C ARG A 276 -35.93 1.79 2.90
N PRO A 277 -36.98 0.97 3.04
CA PRO A 277 -36.84 -0.48 3.16
C PRO A 277 -36.12 -1.16 1.97
N ALA A 278 -36.15 -0.55 0.79
CA ALA A 278 -35.51 -1.10 -0.41
C ALA A 278 -33.96 -1.17 -0.33
N VAL A 279 -33.32 -0.44 0.60
CA VAL A 279 -31.85 -0.51 0.78
C VAL A 279 -31.43 -1.50 1.88
N GLU A 280 -32.36 -2.31 2.39
CA GLU A 280 -32.10 -3.26 3.49
C GLU A 280 -30.84 -4.12 3.28
N PRO A 281 -30.59 -4.71 2.10
CA PRO A 281 -29.41 -5.56 1.90
C PRO A 281 -28.08 -4.83 2.11
N TRP A 282 -28.00 -3.56 1.71
CA TRP A 282 -26.81 -2.73 1.89
C TRP A 282 -26.67 -2.23 3.32
N SER A 283 -27.78 -1.90 3.99
CA SER A 283 -27.75 -1.50 5.40
C SER A 283 -27.33 -2.66 6.31
N ALA A 284 -27.75 -3.89 6.00
CA ALA A 284 -27.37 -5.11 6.71
C ALA A 284 -25.88 -5.43 6.47
N TRP A 285 -25.40 -5.29 5.23
CA TRP A 285 -23.99 -5.44 4.91
C TRP A 285 -23.11 -4.44 5.68
N ALA A 286 -23.45 -3.14 5.67
CA ALA A 286 -22.72 -2.13 6.42
C ALA A 286 -22.75 -2.40 7.94
N SER A 287 -23.87 -2.90 8.48
CA SER A 287 -23.94 -3.29 9.90
C SER A 287 -23.05 -4.48 10.23
N GLY A 288 -22.91 -5.45 9.32
CA GLY A 288 -21.97 -6.57 9.48
C GLY A 288 -20.53 -6.10 9.43
N ALA A 289 -20.19 -5.19 8.52
CA ALA A 289 -18.84 -4.60 8.45
C ALA A 289 -18.48 -3.81 9.72
N VAL A 290 -19.46 -3.17 10.38
CA VAL A 290 -19.26 -2.57 11.71
C VAL A 290 -18.87 -3.62 12.75
N ASP A 291 -19.51 -4.79 12.74
CA ASP A 291 -19.17 -5.90 13.64
C ASP A 291 -17.77 -6.46 13.35
N ASP A 292 -17.40 -6.58 12.08
CA ASP A 292 -16.07 -7.05 11.68
C ASP A 292 -14.97 -6.10 12.17
N VAL A 293 -15.17 -4.78 12.09
CA VAL A 293 -14.22 -3.78 12.63
C VAL A 293 -14.01 -3.96 14.13
N VAL A 294 -15.08 -4.16 14.91
CA VAL A 294 -14.98 -4.39 16.36
C VAL A 294 -14.31 -5.73 16.65
N ALA A 295 -14.66 -6.79 15.92
CA ALA A 295 -14.10 -8.12 16.07
C ALA A 295 -12.59 -8.13 15.78
N MET A 296 -12.15 -7.52 14.67
CA MET A 296 -10.73 -7.45 14.31
C MET A 296 -9.95 -6.57 15.30
N SER A 297 -10.57 -5.49 15.80
CA SER A 297 -9.98 -4.65 16.85
C SER A 297 -9.78 -5.39 18.18
N ALA A 298 -10.56 -6.43 18.46
CA ALA A 298 -10.44 -7.26 19.66
C ALA A 298 -9.32 -8.30 19.59
N THR A 299 -8.70 -8.48 18.41
CA THR A 299 -7.71 -9.54 18.17
C THR A 299 -6.36 -8.95 17.77
N TRP A 300 -5.29 -9.68 18.13
CA TRP A 300 -3.94 -9.41 17.68
C TRP A 300 -3.32 -10.72 17.19
N PRO A 301 -2.51 -10.72 16.11
CA PRO A 301 -1.90 -11.94 15.59
C PRO A 301 -1.12 -12.73 16.65
N GLY A 302 -1.24 -14.04 16.56
CA GLY A 302 -0.47 -14.97 17.39
C GLY A 302 0.99 -15.11 16.92
N PRO A 303 1.85 -15.77 17.72
CA PRO A 303 3.27 -16.00 17.43
C PRO A 303 3.52 -16.59 16.02
N PRO A 304 4.69 -16.30 15.39
CA PRO A 304 5.98 -16.19 16.09
C PRO A 304 6.47 -14.79 16.44
N GLU A 305 5.86 -13.72 15.92
CA GLU A 305 6.48 -12.37 16.00
C GLU A 305 5.56 -11.28 16.55
N LEU A 306 4.25 -11.55 16.73
CA LEU A 306 3.25 -10.54 17.13
C LEU A 306 3.31 -9.27 16.26
N GLU A 307 3.61 -9.45 14.97
CA GLU A 307 3.40 -8.38 13.99
C GLU A 307 1.90 -8.12 13.85
N ASP A 308 1.55 -6.88 13.52
CA ASP A 308 0.16 -6.57 13.21
C ASP A 308 -0.19 -7.26 11.87
N ASP A 309 -1.43 -7.68 11.72
CA ASP A 309 -1.93 -8.20 10.45
C ASP A 309 -2.82 -7.15 9.79
N ASP A 310 -2.98 -7.27 8.48
CA ASP A 310 -3.79 -6.33 7.71
C ASP A 310 -5.30 -6.50 7.98
N ARG A 311 -5.71 -7.40 8.90
CA ARG A 311 -7.13 -7.77 9.09
C ARG A 311 -7.99 -6.61 9.57
N LEU A 312 -7.46 -5.73 10.43
CA LEU A 312 -8.21 -4.54 10.83
C LEU A 312 -8.35 -3.57 9.66
N ASP A 313 -7.28 -3.36 8.88
CA ASP A 313 -7.29 -2.47 7.72
C ASP A 313 -8.20 -3.01 6.59
N ASP A 314 -8.26 -4.33 6.42
CA ASP A 314 -9.20 -5.01 5.54
C ASP A 314 -10.65 -4.80 6.01
N ALA A 315 -10.94 -4.97 7.31
CA ALA A 315 -12.26 -4.72 7.86
C ALA A 315 -12.70 -3.25 7.70
N LEU A 316 -11.77 -2.31 7.87
CA LEU A 316 -12.01 -0.88 7.64
C LEU A 316 -12.28 -0.57 6.17
N SER A 317 -11.54 -1.20 5.25
CA SER A 317 -11.79 -1.11 3.81
C SER A 317 -13.17 -1.66 3.46
N GLY A 318 -13.54 -2.82 4.03
CA GLY A 318 -14.86 -3.42 3.86
C GLY A 318 -16.00 -2.53 4.39
N LEU A 319 -15.80 -1.84 5.52
CA LEU A 319 -16.78 -0.87 6.04
C LEU A 319 -16.95 0.33 5.08
N ALA A 320 -15.84 0.85 4.53
CA ALA A 320 -15.90 1.93 3.54
C ALA A 320 -16.68 1.50 2.29
N GLU A 321 -16.36 0.32 1.74
CA GLU A 321 -17.07 -0.23 0.57
C GLU A 321 -18.58 -0.42 0.83
N ALA A 322 -18.93 -0.97 1.99
CA ALA A 322 -20.32 -1.20 2.36
C ALA A 322 -21.12 0.11 2.50
N THR A 323 -20.51 1.14 3.10
CA THR A 323 -21.14 2.45 3.29
C THR A 323 -21.26 3.24 1.98
N ASP A 324 -20.28 3.17 1.09
CA ASP A 324 -20.33 3.76 -0.25
C ASP A 324 -21.42 3.10 -1.11
N ALA A 325 -21.49 1.77 -1.08
CA ALA A 325 -22.53 1.02 -1.79
C ALA A 325 -23.93 1.33 -1.25
N LEU A 326 -24.08 1.45 0.07
CA LEU A 326 -25.32 1.91 0.70
C LEU A 326 -25.71 3.31 0.22
N ALA A 327 -24.76 4.25 0.18
CA ALA A 327 -25.02 5.61 -0.26
C ALA A 327 -25.40 5.68 -1.75
N ALA A 328 -24.77 4.87 -2.60
CA ALA A 328 -25.14 4.73 -4.02
C ALA A 328 -26.54 4.12 -4.19
N ALA A 329 -26.83 3.02 -3.49
CA ALA A 329 -28.15 2.38 -3.52
C ALA A 329 -29.26 3.31 -3.04
N TRP A 330 -28.95 4.14 -2.04
CA TRP A 330 -29.84 5.19 -1.56
C TRP A 330 -30.12 6.27 -2.60
N ARG A 331 -29.12 6.71 -3.36
CA ARG A 331 -29.35 7.67 -4.46
C ARG A 331 -30.07 7.07 -5.66
N GLY A 332 -30.15 5.74 -5.73
CA GLY A 332 -30.64 5.02 -6.91
C GLY A 332 -29.58 4.91 -8.01
N ASP A 333 -28.32 5.18 -7.68
CA ASP A 333 -27.17 4.95 -8.54
C ASP A 333 -26.87 3.44 -8.62
N PRO A 334 -26.13 2.98 -9.64
CA PRO A 334 -25.59 1.63 -9.67
C PRO A 334 -24.74 1.37 -8.42
N ALA A 335 -25.19 0.45 -7.56
CA ALA A 335 -24.50 0.05 -6.34
C ALA A 335 -23.95 -1.37 -6.48
N ALA A 336 -22.77 -1.63 -5.91
CA ALA A 336 -22.25 -2.98 -5.80
C ALA A 336 -23.22 -3.83 -4.94
N PRO A 337 -23.58 -5.05 -5.38
CA PRO A 337 -24.38 -5.94 -4.55
C PRO A 337 -23.56 -6.39 -3.32
N PRO A 338 -24.21 -6.65 -2.17
CA PRO A 338 -23.52 -7.23 -1.01
C PRO A 338 -22.77 -8.50 -1.43
N PRO A 339 -21.49 -8.65 -1.04
CA PRO A 339 -20.71 -9.82 -1.41
C PRO A 339 -21.30 -11.08 -0.76
N PRO A 340 -21.27 -12.24 -1.45
CA PRO A 340 -21.51 -13.51 -0.79
C PRO A 340 -20.45 -13.72 0.30
N PRO A 341 -20.73 -14.50 1.36
CA PRO A 341 -19.73 -14.81 2.38
C PRO A 341 -18.52 -15.47 1.73
N GLU A 342 -17.38 -14.77 1.71
CA GLU A 342 -16.15 -15.27 1.09
C GLU A 342 -15.37 -16.21 2.04
N PRO A 343 -14.72 -17.26 1.49
CA PRO A 343 -13.74 -18.05 2.21
C PRO A 343 -12.42 -17.27 2.38
N ASP A 344 -11.69 -17.59 3.46
CA ASP A 344 -10.42 -16.96 3.88
C ASP A 344 -9.51 -16.55 2.71
N ARG A 345 -9.30 -15.24 2.58
CA ARG A 345 -8.40 -14.64 1.60
C ARG A 345 -6.95 -14.84 2.06
N ALA A 346 -6.09 -15.34 1.17
CA ALA A 346 -4.66 -15.42 1.44
C ALA A 346 -4.06 -14.00 1.54
N PRO A 347 -3.12 -13.76 2.48
CA PRO A 347 -2.52 -12.45 2.66
C PRO A 347 -1.77 -11.99 1.41
N PRO A 348 -1.69 -10.68 1.15
CA PRO A 348 -0.91 -10.14 0.05
C PRO A 348 0.58 -10.51 0.19
N PRO A 349 1.32 -10.58 -0.92
CA PRO A 349 2.75 -10.85 -0.87
C PRO A 349 3.47 -9.71 -0.15
N VAL A 350 4.12 -10.04 0.97
CA VAL A 350 4.97 -9.11 1.74
C VAL A 350 6.09 -8.58 0.84
N PRO A 351 6.34 -7.26 0.78
CA PRO A 351 7.50 -6.70 0.09
C PRO A 351 8.78 -7.32 0.65
N ARG A 352 9.55 -8.02 -0.20
CA ARG A 352 10.81 -8.64 0.23
C ARG A 352 11.91 -7.60 0.31
N ASP A 353 12.52 -7.44 1.49
CA ASP A 353 13.78 -6.71 1.66
C ASP A 353 14.94 -7.64 1.24
N PRO A 354 15.67 -7.35 0.14
CA PRO A 354 16.76 -8.20 -0.33
C PRO A 354 17.90 -8.37 0.69
N LEU A 355 18.11 -7.38 1.57
CA LEU A 355 19.14 -7.47 2.60
C LEU A 355 18.68 -8.38 3.75
N GLU A 356 17.39 -8.38 4.07
CA GLU A 356 16.79 -9.29 5.03
C GLU A 356 16.81 -10.74 4.51
N ASP A 357 16.43 -10.96 3.25
CA ASP A 357 16.54 -12.26 2.58
C ASP A 357 17.99 -12.78 2.61
N HIS A 358 18.97 -11.89 2.36
CA HIS A 358 20.39 -12.24 2.43
C HIS A 358 20.82 -12.60 3.85
N ARG A 359 20.40 -11.84 4.87
CA ARG A 359 20.68 -12.16 6.28
C ARG A 359 20.09 -13.52 6.67
N ALA A 360 18.85 -13.79 6.29
CA ALA A 360 18.17 -15.07 6.54
C ALA A 360 18.91 -16.25 5.88
N LEU A 361 19.40 -16.06 4.65
CA LEU A 361 20.23 -17.05 3.96
C LEU A 361 21.54 -17.32 4.73
N LEU A 362 22.25 -16.27 5.16
CA LEU A 362 23.49 -16.44 5.93
C LEU A 362 23.22 -17.10 7.29
N ASP A 363 22.11 -16.79 7.95
CA ASP A 363 21.73 -17.42 9.22
C ASP A 363 21.47 -18.92 9.08
N ARG A 364 20.85 -19.36 7.98
CA ARG A 364 20.73 -20.80 7.64
C ARG A 364 22.09 -21.49 7.48
N ALA A 365 23.10 -20.76 7.01
CA ALA A 365 24.44 -21.29 6.73
C ALA A 365 25.41 -21.23 7.91
N ARG A 366 25.21 -20.30 8.87
CA ARG A 366 26.08 -20.14 10.05
C ARG A 366 26.36 -21.43 10.84
N PRO A 367 25.40 -22.37 11.03
CA PRO A 367 25.67 -23.62 11.71
C PRO A 367 26.82 -24.43 11.09
N TYR A 368 26.96 -24.44 9.76
CA TYR A 368 28.02 -25.18 9.06
C TYR A 368 29.43 -24.64 9.33
N ALA A 369 29.56 -23.36 9.70
CA ALA A 369 30.83 -22.78 10.09
C ALA A 369 31.16 -22.99 11.58
N ARG A 370 30.15 -23.35 12.40
CA ARG A 370 30.29 -23.58 13.84
C ARG A 370 30.66 -25.02 14.18
N VAL A 371 30.20 -25.98 13.36
CA VAL A 371 30.44 -27.41 13.56
C VAL A 371 30.93 -28.10 12.29
N ASP A 372 31.77 -29.12 12.43
CA ASP A 372 32.41 -29.78 11.29
C ASP A 372 31.76 -31.11 10.88
N HIS A 373 30.69 -31.58 11.54
CA HIS A 373 30.02 -32.86 11.21
C HIS A 373 28.75 -32.71 10.36
N ARG A 374 28.31 -31.49 10.03
CA ARG A 374 27.10 -31.29 9.21
C ARG A 374 27.27 -31.85 7.81
N ARG A 375 26.28 -32.63 7.35
CA ARG A 375 26.25 -33.14 5.97
C ARG A 375 26.21 -31.98 4.97
N TYR A 376 26.93 -32.10 3.87
CA TYR A 376 26.86 -31.17 2.75
C TYR A 376 25.43 -30.94 2.27
N ASP A 377 25.08 -29.66 2.06
CA ASP A 377 23.82 -29.20 1.48
C ASP A 377 24.08 -28.45 0.17
N ALA A 378 23.85 -29.15 -0.95
CA ALA A 378 24.10 -28.62 -2.29
C ALA A 378 23.19 -27.44 -2.65
N ALA A 379 21.94 -27.44 -2.19
CA ALA A 379 20.98 -26.38 -2.47
C ALA A 379 21.39 -25.08 -1.76
N LEU A 380 21.66 -25.17 -0.45
CA LEU A 380 22.13 -24.03 0.34
C LEU A 380 23.47 -23.50 -0.19
N ARG A 381 24.37 -24.38 -0.62
CA ARG A 381 25.64 -23.97 -1.25
C ARG A 381 25.43 -23.20 -2.56
N ALA A 382 24.49 -23.63 -3.39
CA ALA A 382 24.17 -22.94 -4.64
C ALA A 382 23.55 -21.55 -4.37
N GLU A 383 22.63 -21.47 -3.40
CA GLU A 383 22.03 -20.20 -2.95
C GLU A 383 23.09 -19.20 -2.47
N LEU A 384 24.03 -19.63 -1.61
CA LEU A 384 25.11 -18.78 -1.09
C LEU A 384 26.05 -18.29 -2.18
N ALA A 385 26.37 -19.12 -3.15
CA ALA A 385 27.28 -18.74 -4.21
C ALA A 385 26.63 -17.77 -5.21
N ALA A 386 25.33 -17.91 -5.47
CA ALA A 386 24.56 -16.89 -6.19
C ALA A 386 24.44 -15.59 -5.36
N ALA A 387 24.34 -15.69 -4.03
CA ALA A 387 24.33 -14.53 -3.15
C ALA A 387 25.69 -13.83 -3.09
N ALA A 388 26.81 -14.55 -3.23
CA ALA A 388 28.15 -13.97 -3.29
C ALA A 388 28.29 -12.99 -4.47
N GLU A 389 27.70 -13.30 -5.64
CA GLU A 389 27.71 -12.40 -6.80
C GLU A 389 27.06 -11.05 -6.49
N ARG A 390 25.97 -11.05 -5.71
CA ARG A 390 25.30 -9.81 -5.25
C ARG A 390 26.06 -9.15 -4.09
N ALA A 391 26.60 -9.94 -3.17
CA ALA A 391 27.33 -9.45 -2.01
C ALA A 391 28.65 -8.77 -2.38
N ALA A 392 29.15 -8.98 -3.59
CA ALA A 392 30.32 -8.28 -4.12
C ALA A 392 30.12 -6.77 -4.25
N GLY A 393 28.87 -6.29 -4.39
CA GLY A 393 28.55 -4.87 -4.34
C GLY A 393 28.48 -4.28 -2.93
N ILE A 394 28.60 -5.11 -1.89
CA ILE A 394 28.59 -4.65 -0.50
C ILE A 394 30.02 -4.23 -0.11
N PRO A 395 30.24 -2.97 0.31
CA PRO A 395 31.55 -2.50 0.75
C PRO A 395 32.11 -3.35 1.90
N PRO A 396 33.41 -3.70 1.89
CA PRO A 396 34.09 -4.45 2.96
C PRO A 396 34.34 -3.61 4.24
N VAL A 397 33.31 -2.92 4.73
CA VAL A 397 33.37 -2.04 5.91
C VAL A 397 32.98 -2.76 7.21
N PRO A 398 33.35 -2.25 8.39
CA PRO A 398 33.03 -2.86 9.67
C PRO A 398 31.56 -3.22 9.88
N SER A 399 30.62 -2.34 9.49
CA SER A 399 29.17 -2.60 9.64
C SER A 399 28.66 -3.74 8.73
N ALA A 400 29.34 -4.00 7.61
CA ALA A 400 28.97 -5.02 6.64
C ALA A 400 29.69 -6.36 6.84
N ARG A 401 30.64 -6.47 7.79
CA ARG A 401 31.46 -7.69 7.98
C ARG A 401 30.67 -8.99 8.12
N ALA A 402 29.46 -8.94 8.69
CA ALA A 402 28.62 -10.11 8.92
C ALA A 402 27.76 -10.51 7.70
N VAL A 403 27.66 -9.64 6.69
CA VAL A 403 26.78 -9.81 5.52
C VAL A 403 27.47 -9.63 4.17
N GLY A 404 28.69 -9.09 4.14
CA GLY A 404 29.44 -8.83 2.91
C GLY A 404 29.97 -10.09 2.23
N LEU A 405 30.71 -9.86 1.14
CA LEU A 405 31.22 -10.93 0.28
C LEU A 405 32.02 -11.99 1.04
N SER A 406 33.01 -11.59 1.84
CA SER A 406 33.85 -12.54 2.59
C SER A 406 33.03 -13.44 3.53
N ALA A 407 32.03 -12.90 4.23
CA ALA A 407 31.17 -13.71 5.10
C ALA A 407 30.36 -14.71 4.29
N THR A 408 29.83 -14.29 3.14
CA THR A 408 29.05 -15.12 2.23
C THR A 408 29.89 -16.27 1.66
N CYS A 409 31.08 -15.98 1.12
CA CYS A 409 31.99 -16.99 0.56
C CYS A 409 32.49 -17.98 1.62
N ARG A 410 32.80 -17.51 2.84
CA ARG A 410 33.21 -18.36 3.95
C ARG A 410 32.12 -19.34 4.37
N LEU A 411 30.87 -18.87 4.43
CA LEU A 411 29.72 -19.73 4.72
C LEU A 411 29.45 -20.70 3.58
N ALA A 412 29.60 -20.28 2.31
CA ALA A 412 29.52 -21.18 1.16
C ALA A 412 30.56 -22.31 1.25
N ALA A 413 31.82 -21.98 1.54
CA ALA A 413 32.88 -22.98 1.72
C ALA A 413 32.60 -23.90 2.92
N ALA A 414 32.10 -23.37 4.04
CA ALA A 414 31.75 -24.16 5.22
C ALA A 414 30.62 -25.16 4.94
N VAL A 415 29.57 -24.76 4.22
CA VAL A 415 28.47 -25.65 3.80
C VAL A 415 29.00 -26.79 2.94
N ALA A 416 29.94 -26.49 2.03
CA ALA A 416 30.57 -27.48 1.15
C ALA A 416 31.65 -28.34 1.84
N GLY A 417 32.09 -28.03 3.06
CA GLY A 417 33.30 -28.62 3.62
C GLY A 417 33.26 -30.14 3.82
N ASN A 418 32.07 -30.75 3.85
CA ASN A 418 31.85 -32.21 3.97
C ASN A 418 31.34 -32.85 2.67
N ALA A 419 31.34 -32.10 1.57
CA ALA A 419 31.12 -32.66 0.23
C ALA A 419 32.26 -33.62 -0.11
N ASP A 420 32.02 -34.61 -0.97
CA ASP A 420 33.09 -35.48 -1.45
C ASP A 420 34.08 -34.74 -2.38
N ASP A 421 35.20 -35.38 -2.73
CA ASP A 421 36.25 -34.73 -3.52
C ASP A 421 35.81 -34.40 -4.96
N ASP A 422 34.86 -35.14 -5.51
CA ASP A 422 34.32 -34.95 -6.88
C ASP A 422 33.31 -33.79 -6.88
N GLU A 423 32.45 -33.73 -5.87
CA GLU A 423 31.54 -32.61 -5.62
C GLU A 423 32.33 -31.30 -5.42
N LEU A 424 33.41 -31.33 -4.63
CA LEU A 424 34.28 -30.16 -4.45
C LEU A 424 34.96 -29.75 -5.75
N ALA A 425 35.41 -30.71 -6.58
CA ALA A 425 35.97 -30.40 -7.90
C ALA A 425 34.95 -29.70 -8.80
N ALA A 426 33.72 -30.21 -8.86
CA ALA A 426 32.64 -29.61 -9.64
C ALA A 426 32.29 -28.19 -9.16
N LEU A 427 32.30 -27.96 -7.84
CA LEU A 427 32.09 -26.62 -7.27
C LEU A 427 33.21 -25.65 -7.66
N THR A 428 34.48 -26.09 -7.61
CA THR A 428 35.62 -25.29 -8.07
C THR A 428 35.45 -24.87 -9.54
N GLU A 429 35.08 -25.79 -10.42
CA GLU A 429 34.84 -25.46 -11.84
C GLU A 429 33.69 -24.47 -12.04
N GLN A 430 32.63 -24.59 -11.24
CA GLN A 430 31.50 -23.66 -11.27
C GLN A 430 31.89 -22.26 -10.78
N ASP A 431 32.62 -22.18 -9.67
CA ASP A 431 32.93 -20.90 -9.03
C ASP A 431 33.93 -20.06 -9.84
N VAL A 432 34.85 -20.68 -10.58
CA VAL A 432 35.76 -19.98 -11.53
C VAL A 432 34.99 -19.12 -12.55
N ARG A 433 33.77 -19.55 -12.92
CA ARG A 433 32.94 -18.88 -13.94
C ARG A 433 32.10 -17.73 -13.38
N ARG A 434 32.06 -17.54 -12.06
CA ARG A 434 31.20 -16.53 -11.42
C ARG A 434 31.69 -15.12 -11.64
N ARG A 435 30.76 -14.17 -11.64
CA ARG A 435 31.04 -12.72 -11.76
C ARG A 435 30.18 -11.95 -10.75
N PRO A 436 30.66 -10.80 -10.22
CA PRO A 436 31.94 -10.14 -10.53
C PRO A 436 33.16 -10.94 -10.05
N LEU A 437 34.35 -10.53 -10.49
CA LEU A 437 35.59 -11.29 -10.30
C LEU A 437 35.88 -11.58 -8.81
N SER A 438 35.56 -10.65 -7.92
CA SER A 438 35.72 -10.86 -6.48
C SER A 438 34.93 -12.06 -5.96
N ALA A 439 33.73 -12.33 -6.48
CA ALA A 439 32.94 -13.48 -6.06
C ALA A 439 33.64 -14.80 -6.39
N ALA A 440 34.14 -14.95 -7.62
CA ALA A 440 34.90 -16.14 -8.02
C ALA A 440 36.16 -16.32 -7.18
N VAL A 441 36.95 -15.25 -7.02
CA VAL A 441 38.22 -15.27 -6.29
C VAL A 441 38.03 -15.62 -4.82
N LEU A 442 37.09 -14.98 -4.12
CA LEU A 442 36.85 -15.25 -2.71
C LEU A 442 36.19 -16.61 -2.46
N LEU A 443 35.36 -17.12 -3.38
CA LEU A 443 34.81 -18.48 -3.25
C LEU A 443 35.92 -19.54 -3.32
N LEU A 444 36.85 -19.41 -4.28
CA LEU A 444 37.98 -20.32 -4.42
C LEU A 444 38.96 -20.23 -3.24
N ASP A 445 39.25 -19.02 -2.80
CA ASP A 445 40.12 -18.77 -1.66
C ASP A 445 39.55 -19.35 -0.35
N GLU A 446 38.27 -19.10 -0.06
CA GLU A 446 37.63 -19.68 1.13
C GLU A 446 37.48 -21.21 1.01
N ALA A 447 37.29 -21.76 -0.20
CA ALA A 447 37.31 -23.20 -0.42
C ALA A 447 38.67 -23.83 -0.09
N ALA A 448 39.77 -23.21 -0.53
CA ALA A 448 41.12 -23.65 -0.18
C ALA A 448 41.35 -23.61 1.34
N ARG A 449 40.99 -22.50 2.02
CA ARG A 449 41.13 -22.36 3.47
C ARG A 449 40.31 -23.36 4.27
N VAL A 450 39.07 -23.65 3.84
CA VAL A 450 38.24 -24.66 4.52
C VAL A 450 38.80 -26.06 4.30
N ALA A 451 39.30 -26.39 3.11
CA ALA A 451 39.96 -27.66 2.83
C ALA A 451 41.23 -27.84 3.68
N GLU A 452 42.07 -26.80 3.79
CA GLU A 452 43.24 -26.77 4.67
C GLU A 452 42.84 -27.02 6.13
N LYS A 453 41.86 -26.26 6.64
CA LYS A 453 41.34 -26.41 8.02
C LYS A 453 40.84 -27.82 8.30
N ARG A 454 40.28 -28.50 7.29
CA ARG A 454 39.75 -29.87 7.39
C ARG A 454 40.78 -30.95 7.07
N GLY A 455 42.04 -30.58 6.82
CA GLY A 455 43.11 -31.54 6.50
C GLY A 455 42.89 -32.29 5.18
N ARG A 456 42.32 -31.61 4.17
CA ARG A 456 42.01 -32.18 2.84
C ARG A 456 42.92 -31.57 1.76
N PRO A 457 44.17 -32.07 1.61
CA PRO A 457 45.16 -31.47 0.71
C PRO A 457 44.75 -31.51 -0.76
N GLY A 458 44.10 -32.59 -1.24
CA GLY A 458 43.68 -32.70 -2.64
C GLY A 458 42.70 -31.59 -3.07
N PRO A 459 41.57 -31.41 -2.37
CA PRO A 459 40.68 -30.27 -2.61
C PRO A 459 41.33 -28.89 -2.42
N GLN A 460 42.22 -28.74 -1.43
CA GLN A 460 42.97 -27.50 -1.21
C GLN A 460 43.83 -27.14 -2.43
N GLU A 461 44.72 -28.03 -2.85
CA GLU A 461 45.62 -27.83 -3.99
C GLU A 461 44.84 -27.53 -5.27
N ARG A 462 43.69 -28.18 -5.47
CA ARG A 462 42.82 -27.94 -6.63
C ARG A 462 42.22 -26.54 -6.62
N ALA A 463 41.73 -26.08 -5.45
CA ALA A 463 41.15 -24.74 -5.32
C ALA A 463 42.23 -23.65 -5.50
N GLU A 464 43.43 -23.85 -4.95
CA GLU A 464 44.58 -22.95 -5.13
C GLU A 464 45.04 -22.92 -6.60
N ALA A 465 45.13 -24.07 -7.27
CA ALA A 465 45.47 -24.15 -8.68
C ALA A 465 44.42 -23.47 -9.57
N ALA A 466 43.13 -23.64 -9.27
CA ALA A 466 42.06 -22.95 -9.98
C ALA A 466 42.10 -21.43 -9.78
N LEU A 467 42.42 -20.98 -8.55
CA LEU A 467 42.59 -19.55 -8.25
C LEU A 467 43.80 -18.96 -8.99
N ALA A 468 44.93 -19.67 -9.04
CA ALA A 468 46.10 -19.26 -9.82
C ALA A 468 45.81 -19.21 -11.32
N ALA A 469 45.14 -20.23 -11.87
CA ALA A 469 44.74 -20.26 -13.28
C ALA A 469 43.76 -19.13 -13.63
N LEU A 470 42.80 -18.84 -12.75
CA LEU A 470 41.89 -17.70 -12.91
C LEU A 470 42.68 -16.39 -12.92
N TRP A 471 43.59 -16.19 -11.97
CA TRP A 471 44.44 -15.01 -11.88
C TRP A 471 45.27 -14.77 -13.15
N ASP A 472 45.85 -15.83 -13.70
CA ASP A 472 46.65 -15.78 -14.93
C ASP A 472 45.81 -15.54 -16.19
N SER A 473 44.54 -15.94 -16.19
CA SER A 473 43.64 -15.77 -17.32
C SER A 473 43.13 -14.33 -17.51
N ILE A 474 43.25 -13.47 -16.49
CA ILE A 474 42.71 -12.12 -16.52
C ILE A 474 43.61 -11.20 -17.33
N ASP A 475 43.02 -10.54 -18.33
CA ASP A 475 43.65 -9.40 -18.98
C ASP A 475 43.40 -8.12 -18.18
N TRP A 476 44.35 -7.79 -17.31
CA TRP A 476 44.30 -6.57 -16.48
C TRP A 476 44.37 -5.27 -17.30
N SER A 477 44.74 -5.34 -18.59
CA SER A 477 44.74 -4.19 -19.50
C SER A 477 43.39 -3.98 -20.20
N ASN A 478 42.42 -4.87 -19.99
CA ASN A 478 41.06 -4.69 -20.47
C ASN A 478 40.23 -3.90 -19.44
N PRO A 479 39.64 -2.75 -19.80
CA PRO A 479 38.73 -2.02 -18.91
C PRO A 479 37.59 -2.87 -18.36
N GLY A 480 37.09 -3.83 -19.14
CA GLY A 480 36.00 -4.73 -18.71
C GLY A 480 36.39 -5.76 -17.64
N SER A 481 37.68 -5.87 -17.29
CA SER A 481 38.14 -6.67 -16.15
C SER A 481 37.88 -5.98 -14.81
N TRP A 482 37.52 -4.69 -14.83
CA TRP A 482 37.26 -3.85 -13.67
C TRP A 482 35.76 -3.52 -13.62
N ASP A 483 35.01 -4.33 -12.88
CA ASP A 483 33.57 -4.12 -12.70
C ASP A 483 33.33 -2.95 -11.74
N PRO A 484 32.66 -1.86 -12.15
CA PRO A 484 32.40 -0.71 -11.29
C PRO A 484 31.44 -1.04 -10.13
N ASP A 485 30.62 -2.08 -10.26
CA ASP A 485 29.69 -2.52 -9.22
C ASP A 485 30.36 -3.47 -8.21
N ASP A 486 31.61 -3.89 -8.46
CA ASP A 486 32.39 -4.73 -7.55
C ASP A 486 33.12 -3.87 -6.50
N ALA A 487 32.51 -3.76 -5.32
CA ALA A 487 33.09 -3.05 -4.18
C ALA A 487 34.31 -3.77 -3.56
N ASN A 488 34.62 -4.99 -4.00
CA ASN A 488 35.63 -5.87 -3.40
C ASN A 488 36.87 -6.07 -4.29
N GLY A 489 37.12 -5.18 -5.27
CA GLY A 489 38.29 -5.24 -6.16
C GLY A 489 39.63 -5.34 -5.42
N GLN A 490 39.81 -4.59 -4.33
CA GLN A 490 41.02 -4.68 -3.52
C GLN A 490 41.24 -6.08 -2.91
N SER A 491 40.15 -6.77 -2.53
CA SER A 491 40.22 -8.15 -2.00
C SER A 491 40.74 -9.13 -3.05
N VAL A 492 40.44 -8.90 -4.34
CA VAL A 492 40.98 -9.71 -5.45
C VAL A 492 42.49 -9.57 -5.52
N LEU A 493 43.02 -8.35 -5.38
CA LEU A 493 44.45 -8.10 -5.47
C LEU A 493 45.21 -8.63 -4.25
N TRP A 494 44.61 -8.56 -3.06
CA TRP A 494 45.14 -9.25 -1.88
C TRP A 494 45.16 -10.77 -2.04
N ALA A 495 44.11 -11.35 -2.63
CA ALA A 495 44.10 -12.77 -2.95
C ALA A 495 45.21 -13.12 -3.94
N GLY A 496 45.36 -12.34 -5.02
CA GLY A 496 46.45 -12.43 -6.00
C GLY A 496 47.82 -12.35 -5.36
N SER A 497 48.03 -11.41 -4.43
CA SER A 497 49.30 -11.25 -3.72
C SER A 497 49.66 -12.45 -2.84
N ARG A 498 48.66 -13.19 -2.33
CA ARG A 498 48.89 -14.40 -1.52
C ARG A 498 49.24 -15.62 -2.37
N ILE A 499 48.61 -15.77 -3.55
CA ILE A 499 48.89 -16.90 -4.46
C ILE A 499 50.16 -16.68 -5.30
N THR A 500 50.58 -15.43 -5.48
CA THR A 500 51.79 -15.05 -6.23
C THR A 500 52.79 -14.38 -5.30
N SER A 501 52.98 -13.06 -5.44
CA SER A 501 53.67 -12.21 -4.47
C SER A 501 53.24 -10.76 -4.69
N PRO A 502 53.44 -9.85 -3.72
CA PRO A 502 53.17 -8.44 -3.93
C PRO A 502 53.88 -7.85 -5.16
N GLU A 503 55.13 -8.25 -5.40
CA GLU A 503 55.95 -7.79 -6.52
C GLU A 503 55.41 -8.28 -7.87
N GLN A 504 54.93 -9.52 -7.94
CA GLN A 504 54.35 -10.07 -9.17
C GLN A 504 53.03 -9.38 -9.53
N VAL A 505 52.17 -9.13 -8.54
CA VAL A 505 50.94 -8.32 -8.73
C VAL A 505 51.31 -6.93 -9.24
N LYS A 506 52.26 -6.26 -8.57
CA LYS A 506 52.74 -4.93 -8.96
C LYS A 506 53.27 -4.91 -10.39
N GLN A 507 54.09 -5.89 -10.76
CA GLN A 507 54.65 -6.01 -12.11
C GLN A 507 53.55 -6.20 -13.15
N ARG A 508 52.57 -7.06 -12.88
CA ARG A 508 51.47 -7.35 -13.81
C ARG A 508 50.57 -6.12 -14.03
N LEU A 509 50.21 -5.42 -12.96
CA LEU A 509 49.44 -4.18 -13.06
C LEU A 509 50.25 -3.07 -13.76
N SER A 510 51.56 -2.98 -13.51
CA SER A 510 52.44 -2.04 -14.22
C SER A 510 52.49 -2.32 -15.73
N GLN A 511 52.56 -3.60 -16.11
CA GLN A 511 52.52 -4.01 -17.52
C GLN A 511 51.16 -3.71 -18.16
N ALA A 512 50.06 -3.88 -17.43
CA ALA A 512 48.73 -3.54 -17.91
C ALA A 512 48.61 -2.05 -18.23
N LEU A 513 49.03 -1.19 -17.31
CA LEU A 513 49.06 0.27 -17.48
C LEU A 513 49.97 0.70 -18.65
N ALA A 514 51.12 0.04 -18.83
CA ALA A 514 52.02 0.32 -19.94
C ALA A 514 51.44 -0.07 -21.31
N ARG A 515 50.61 -1.13 -21.36
CA ARG A 515 49.91 -1.53 -22.59
C ARG A 515 48.75 -0.61 -22.91
N ARG A 516 48.02 -0.15 -21.90
CA ARG A 516 46.81 0.65 -22.05
C ARG A 516 46.68 1.62 -20.87
N SER A 517 46.91 2.91 -21.10
CA SER A 517 46.91 3.92 -20.04
C SER A 517 45.52 4.34 -19.58
N ASP A 518 44.48 4.13 -20.39
CA ASP A 518 43.09 4.48 -20.09
C ASP A 518 42.46 3.62 -18.96
N VAL A 519 43.08 2.49 -18.60
CA VAL A 519 42.64 1.66 -17.45
C VAL A 519 43.04 2.25 -16.10
N VAL A 520 43.78 3.37 -16.07
CA VAL A 520 44.25 3.98 -14.82
C VAL A 520 43.10 4.32 -13.86
N LEU A 521 42.02 4.91 -14.37
CA LEU A 521 40.86 5.29 -13.57
C LEU A 521 40.11 4.08 -12.96
N PRO A 522 39.68 3.07 -13.74
CA PRO A 522 39.02 1.90 -13.17
C PRO A 522 39.94 1.09 -12.24
N LEU A 523 41.24 0.99 -12.53
CA LEU A 523 42.21 0.34 -11.66
C LEU A 523 42.29 1.05 -10.30
N VAL A 524 42.46 2.37 -10.29
CA VAL A 524 42.55 3.15 -9.05
C VAL A 524 41.25 3.09 -8.25
N ALA A 525 40.09 3.11 -8.92
CA ALA A 525 38.80 2.99 -8.25
C ALA A 525 38.62 1.61 -7.58
N ALA A 526 39.03 0.52 -8.24
CA ALA A 526 38.90 -0.84 -7.72
C ALA A 526 39.91 -1.16 -6.60
N CYS A 527 41.07 -0.51 -6.58
CA CYS A 527 42.13 -0.75 -5.60
C CYS A 527 41.97 0.07 -4.30
N ALA A 528 41.08 1.05 -4.28
CA ALA A 528 40.86 1.92 -3.12
C ALA A 528 40.22 1.16 -1.95
N ASP A 529 40.60 1.52 -0.72
CA ASP A 529 40.02 0.96 0.50
C ASP A 529 38.69 1.66 0.83
N TRP A 530 37.83 1.00 1.59
CA TRP A 530 36.54 1.56 2.01
C TRP A 530 36.60 2.08 3.45
N GLU A 531 36.17 3.32 3.61
CA GLU A 531 36.01 3.96 4.91
C GLU A 531 34.53 4.13 5.28
N GLU A 532 34.22 3.79 6.53
CA GLU A 532 32.91 4.00 7.12
C GLU A 532 32.92 5.25 8.00
N SER A 533 32.08 6.22 7.65
CA SER A 533 31.88 7.41 8.47
C SER A 533 30.82 7.13 9.53
N ARG A 534 31.13 7.48 10.79
CA ARG A 534 30.20 7.33 11.91
C ARG A 534 29.99 8.64 12.64
N ASP A 535 28.77 8.83 13.10
CA ASP A 535 28.44 9.87 14.05
C ASP A 535 29.17 9.61 15.37
N ARG A 536 29.87 10.62 15.91
CA ARG A 536 30.74 10.44 17.08
C ARG A 536 29.98 10.20 18.38
N GLU A 537 28.73 10.65 18.47
CA GLU A 537 27.91 10.54 19.68
C GLU A 537 27.06 9.26 19.65
N THR A 538 26.40 9.00 18.52
CA THR A 538 25.43 7.91 18.37
C THR A 538 26.03 6.65 17.77
N TRP A 539 27.28 6.70 17.28
CA TRP A 539 27.93 5.60 16.53
C TRP A 539 27.18 5.14 15.28
N ARG A 540 26.17 5.89 14.84
CA ARG A 540 25.39 5.58 13.65
C ARG A 540 26.23 5.77 12.39
N VAL A 541 26.11 4.85 11.44
CA VAL A 541 26.76 4.97 10.13
C VAL A 541 26.15 6.14 9.36
N LEU A 542 27.01 7.06 8.91
CA LEU A 542 26.64 8.25 8.13
C LEU A 542 26.84 8.05 6.62
N GLY A 543 27.76 7.16 6.24
CA GLY A 543 28.04 6.86 4.85
C GLY A 543 29.30 6.03 4.67
N PHE A 544 29.53 5.63 3.42
CA PHE A 544 30.70 4.88 2.99
C PHE A 544 31.38 5.66 1.88
N ARG A 545 32.71 5.64 1.84
CA ARG A 545 33.48 6.25 0.75
C ARG A 545 34.78 5.51 0.53
N ARG A 546 35.28 5.53 -0.71
CA ARG A 546 36.58 4.97 -1.07
C ARG A 546 37.72 5.96 -0.82
N ARG A 547 38.87 5.47 -0.34
CA ARG A 547 40.06 6.29 -0.03
C ARG A 547 41.38 5.53 -0.11
N TYR A 548 42.46 6.29 -0.28
CA TYR A 548 43.83 5.85 -0.09
C TYR A 548 44.46 6.56 1.11
N ARG A 549 44.62 5.83 2.23
CA ARG A 549 45.45 6.30 3.36
C ARG A 549 46.93 6.03 3.14
N GLU A 550 47.21 4.89 2.53
CA GLU A 550 48.53 4.42 2.14
C GLU A 550 48.42 3.57 0.87
N LEU A 551 49.53 3.39 0.16
CA LEU A 551 49.58 2.53 -1.01
C LEU A 551 49.99 1.11 -0.60
N PRO A 552 49.18 0.07 -0.90
CA PRO A 552 49.57 -1.31 -0.65
C PRO A 552 50.89 -1.68 -1.33
N ALA A 553 51.65 -2.62 -0.77
CA ALA A 553 52.95 -3.04 -1.33
C ALA A 553 52.88 -3.52 -2.79
N TRP A 554 51.75 -4.15 -3.16
CA TRP A 554 51.47 -4.61 -4.51
C TRP A 554 51.00 -3.50 -5.48
N PHE A 555 50.72 -2.29 -4.98
CA PHE A 555 50.17 -1.21 -5.79
C PHE A 555 51.25 -0.56 -6.68
N PRO A 556 51.00 -0.38 -8.00
CA PRO A 556 52.01 0.09 -8.95
C PRO A 556 52.09 1.62 -9.04
N GLY A 557 52.37 2.31 -7.92
CA GLY A 557 52.29 3.79 -7.83
C GLY A 557 53.06 4.54 -8.93
N GLN A 558 54.30 4.15 -9.24
CA GLN A 558 55.09 4.79 -10.30
C GLN A 558 54.52 4.57 -11.71
N ALA A 559 53.95 3.39 -11.97
CA ALA A 559 53.30 3.11 -13.27
C ALA A 559 51.98 3.89 -13.41
N VAL A 560 51.25 4.10 -12.30
CA VAL A 560 50.04 4.94 -12.28
C VAL A 560 50.39 6.39 -12.61
N VAL A 561 51.45 6.95 -12.02
CA VAL A 561 51.95 8.30 -12.36
C VAL A 561 52.27 8.41 -13.85
N ALA A 562 53.00 7.43 -14.41
CA ALA A 562 53.35 7.41 -15.83
C ALA A 562 52.12 7.28 -16.75
N ALA A 563 51.13 6.46 -16.38
CA ALA A 563 49.90 6.29 -17.13
C ALA A 563 49.02 7.55 -17.10
N ALA A 564 48.89 8.20 -15.94
CA ALA A 564 48.15 9.45 -15.78
C ALA A 564 48.76 10.57 -16.64
N ALA A 565 50.09 10.67 -16.72
CA ALA A 565 50.75 11.65 -17.59
C ALA A 565 50.52 11.40 -19.09
N SER A 566 50.26 10.15 -19.49
CA SER A 566 50.07 9.75 -20.89
C SER A 566 48.62 9.91 -21.38
N ALA A 567 47.66 9.97 -20.46
CA ALA A 567 46.24 10.18 -20.73
C ALA A 567 45.67 11.05 -19.59
N PRO A 568 45.92 12.38 -19.60
CA PRO A 568 45.66 13.26 -18.46
C PRO A 568 44.18 13.20 -18.08
N PRO A 569 43.86 12.60 -16.92
CA PRO A 569 42.51 12.62 -16.37
C PRO A 569 42.22 13.98 -15.74
N ASN A 570 40.97 14.25 -15.35
CA ASN A 570 40.61 15.54 -14.71
C ASN A 570 41.19 15.66 -13.28
N ALA A 571 41.91 14.65 -12.80
CA ALA A 571 42.57 14.58 -11.49
C ALA A 571 43.47 15.79 -11.16
N GLU A 572 44.09 16.45 -12.14
CA GLU A 572 44.92 17.66 -11.89
C GLU A 572 44.11 18.87 -11.40
N SER A 573 42.80 18.87 -11.65
CA SER A 573 41.87 19.91 -11.18
C SER A 573 41.26 19.62 -9.80
N VAL A 574 41.49 18.43 -9.26
CA VAL A 574 40.95 18.01 -7.96
C VAL A 574 41.80 18.60 -6.84
N VAL A 575 41.15 19.29 -5.90
CA VAL A 575 41.82 19.82 -4.71
C VAL A 575 42.08 18.69 -3.72
N VAL A 576 43.36 18.45 -3.44
CA VAL A 576 43.81 17.53 -2.38
C VAL A 576 44.23 18.36 -1.16
N ASP A 577 43.71 18.04 0.01
CA ASP A 577 44.02 18.76 1.24
C ASP A 577 45.42 18.44 1.80
N ALA A 578 45.77 19.08 2.93
CA ALA A 578 47.07 18.89 3.58
C ALA A 578 47.32 17.45 4.08
N PHE A 579 46.28 16.63 4.18
CA PHE A 579 46.31 15.24 4.64
C PHE A 579 46.26 14.24 3.49
N GLY A 580 46.16 14.70 2.23
CA GLY A 580 46.05 13.83 1.07
C GLY A 580 44.61 13.43 0.74
N GLU A 581 43.61 14.14 1.28
CA GLU A 581 42.20 13.82 1.13
C GLU A 581 41.50 14.67 0.04
N THR A 582 40.45 14.09 -0.55
CA THR A 582 39.57 14.77 -1.52
C THR A 582 38.11 14.78 -1.04
N ASP A 583 37.33 15.71 -1.57
CA ASP A 583 35.88 15.86 -1.28
C ASP A 583 35.05 14.69 -1.83
N GLY A 584 35.40 14.17 -3.02
CA GLY A 584 34.77 13.03 -3.67
C GLY A 584 35.56 11.73 -3.56
N ASP A 585 34.93 10.62 -3.96
CA ASP A 585 35.53 9.29 -4.10
C ASP A 585 35.31 8.66 -5.49
N ASP A 586 35.07 9.52 -6.49
CA ASP A 586 35.13 9.18 -7.90
C ASP A 586 36.58 8.85 -8.33
N ALA A 587 36.73 8.28 -9.52
CA ALA A 587 38.03 7.78 -9.98
C ALA A 587 39.09 8.89 -10.13
N ASP A 588 38.70 10.11 -10.53
CA ASP A 588 39.62 11.25 -10.63
C ASP A 588 40.07 11.69 -9.25
N SER A 589 39.14 11.79 -8.30
CA SER A 589 39.43 12.10 -6.89
C SER A 589 40.40 11.08 -6.26
N LEU A 590 40.14 9.79 -6.46
CA LEU A 590 41.02 8.73 -5.95
C LEU A 590 42.41 8.76 -6.60
N LEU A 591 42.49 9.08 -7.89
CA LEU A 591 43.78 9.22 -8.58
C LEU A 591 44.58 10.41 -8.03
N ALA A 592 43.94 11.54 -7.72
CA ALA A 592 44.60 12.68 -7.11
C ALA A 592 45.23 12.32 -5.74
N GLN A 593 44.54 11.53 -4.92
CA GLN A 593 45.10 10.99 -3.65
C GLN A 593 46.34 10.13 -3.89
N VAL A 594 46.31 9.24 -4.90
CA VAL A 594 47.45 8.38 -5.26
C VAL A 594 48.65 9.22 -5.72
N LEU A 595 48.44 10.20 -6.60
CA LEU A 595 49.51 11.09 -7.09
C LEU A 595 50.18 11.83 -5.93
N TRP A 596 49.39 12.34 -4.97
CA TRP A 596 49.90 12.99 -3.77
C TRP A 596 50.74 12.04 -2.90
N LEU A 597 50.26 10.82 -2.65
CA LEU A 597 50.98 9.81 -1.86
C LEU A 597 52.32 9.42 -2.50
N VAL A 598 52.35 9.24 -3.82
CA VAL A 598 53.60 8.92 -4.54
C VAL A 598 54.58 10.08 -4.45
N GLN A 599 54.15 11.32 -4.69
CA GLN A 599 55.01 12.51 -4.59
C GLN A 599 55.63 12.64 -3.19
N ARG A 600 54.82 12.45 -2.14
CA ARG A 600 55.28 12.48 -0.75
C ARG A 600 56.26 11.35 -0.41
N SER A 601 56.13 10.18 -1.03
CA SER A 601 57.06 9.06 -0.80
C SER A 601 58.42 9.23 -1.51
N THR A 602 58.47 10.10 -2.53
CA THR A 602 59.69 10.40 -3.31
C THR A 602 60.43 11.66 -2.86
N ALA A 603 59.78 12.50 -2.04
CA ALA A 603 60.34 13.69 -1.41
C ALA A 603 60.97 13.33 -0.05
#